data_AF-A0A0Q4XER9-F1
#
_entry.id   AF-A0A0Q4XER9-F1
#
_cell.length_a   1.000
_cell.length_b   1.000
_cell.length_c   1.000
_cell.angle_alpha   90.00
_cell.angle_beta   90.00
_cell.angle_gamma   90.00
#
_symmetry.space_group_name_H-M   'P 1'
#
loop_
_entity.id
_entity.type
_entity.pdbx_description
1 polymer ?
#
loop_
_entity_poly.entity_id
_entity_poly.type
_entity_poly.pdbx_seq_one_letter_code
_entity_poly.pdbx_strand_id
1 'polypeptide(L)'
;MYAHQTKLVTEDVLELRREGGRYVRELREAAGLTQRQLAALIKVEFYTFVSQIETGRGRIPPHSYQLWADALGVDVKDFVLDLMQFYDPVTYNILNTDVIARRCLGEAVRTGL
;
A
#
# COMPACT_ATOMS: atom_id res chain seq x y z
N MET A 1 -16.18 23.79 -12.77
CA MET A 1 -16.67 22.79 -13.74
C MET A 1 -15.46 22.18 -14.43
N TYR A 2 -14.82 21.18 -13.82
CA TYR A 2 -13.69 20.49 -14.46
C TYR A 2 -14.25 19.40 -15.36
N ALA A 3 -13.99 19.55 -16.65
CA ALA A 3 -14.51 18.69 -17.70
C ALA A 3 -13.97 17.26 -17.55
N HIS A 4 -14.92 16.34 -17.55
CA HIS A 4 -14.79 14.89 -17.60
C HIS A 4 -13.64 14.36 -18.49
N GLN A 5 -12.53 13.97 -17.86
CA GLN A 5 -11.68 12.84 -18.25
C GLN A 5 -11.87 11.66 -17.27
N THR A 6 -13.05 11.58 -16.65
CA THR A 6 -13.29 10.76 -15.45
C THR A 6 -13.14 9.27 -15.69
N LYS A 7 -13.44 8.76 -16.90
CA LYS A 7 -13.58 7.31 -17.13
C LYS A 7 -12.26 6.54 -17.22
N LEU A 8 -11.24 7.13 -17.84
CA LEU A 8 -9.92 6.50 -17.98
C LEU A 8 -9.15 6.54 -16.65
N VAL A 9 -9.17 7.71 -16.00
CA VAL A 9 -8.61 7.87 -14.65
C VAL A 9 -9.26 6.90 -13.65
N THR A 10 -10.55 6.61 -13.78
CA THR A 10 -11.19 5.61 -12.91
C THR A 10 -10.75 4.18 -13.20
N GLU A 11 -10.52 3.79 -14.45
CA GLU A 11 -10.08 2.40 -14.75
C GLU A 11 -8.64 2.18 -14.29
N ASP A 12 -7.74 3.14 -14.56
CA ASP A 12 -6.35 3.07 -14.10
C ASP A 12 -6.27 3.03 -12.57
N VAL A 13 -7.09 3.83 -11.88
CA VAL A 13 -7.20 3.79 -10.41
C VAL A 13 -7.75 2.45 -9.90
N LEU A 14 -8.69 1.83 -10.63
CA LEU A 14 -9.22 0.52 -10.27
C LEU A 14 -8.18 -0.59 -10.48
N GLU A 15 -7.41 -0.53 -11.56
CA GLU A 15 -6.32 -1.47 -11.82
C GLU A 15 -5.20 -1.36 -10.78
N LEU A 16 -4.77 -0.15 -10.46
CA LEU A 16 -3.80 0.08 -9.37
C LEU A 16 -4.33 -0.46 -8.04
N ARG A 17 -5.63 -0.31 -7.75
CA ARG A 17 -6.21 -0.93 -6.55
C ARG A 17 -6.20 -2.45 -6.59
N ARG A 18 -6.43 -3.08 -7.75
CA ARG A 18 -6.32 -4.53 -7.92
C ARG A 18 -4.88 -4.99 -7.72
N GLU A 19 -3.90 -4.23 -8.21
CA GLU A 19 -2.47 -4.48 -7.97
C GLU A 19 -2.12 -4.41 -6.49
N GLY A 20 -2.54 -3.35 -5.79
CA GLY A 20 -2.34 -3.25 -4.34
C GLY A 20 -3.03 -4.37 -3.56
N GLY A 21 -4.19 -4.84 -4.03
CA GLY A 21 -4.86 -6.02 -3.48
C GLY A 21 -4.04 -7.30 -3.65
N ARG A 22 -3.42 -7.50 -4.83
CA ARG A 22 -2.53 -8.65 -5.09
C ARG A 22 -1.29 -8.62 -4.20
N TYR A 23 -0.67 -7.46 -4.04
CA TYR A 23 0.46 -7.28 -3.12
C TYR A 23 0.11 -7.70 -1.69
N VAL A 24 -1.02 -7.23 -1.14
CA VAL A 24 -1.47 -7.62 0.20
C VAL A 24 -1.73 -9.13 0.30
N ARG A 25 -2.30 -9.72 -0.76
CA ARG A 25 -2.53 -11.16 -0.84
C ARG A 25 -1.22 -11.96 -0.79
N GLU A 26 -0.21 -11.52 -1.54
CA GLU A 26 1.11 -12.17 -1.57
C GLU A 26 1.78 -12.14 -0.20
N LEU A 27 1.73 -10.99 0.50
CA LEU A 27 2.21 -10.90 1.88
C LEU A 27 1.48 -11.86 2.82
N ARG A 28 0.14 -11.95 2.70
CA ARG A 28 -0.66 -12.88 3.51
C ARG A 28 -0.25 -14.32 3.27
N GLU A 29 -0.09 -14.70 2.00
CA GLU A 29 0.29 -16.06 1.61
C GLU A 29 1.71 -16.40 2.05
N ALA A 30 2.64 -15.47 1.95
CA ALA A 30 4.01 -15.59 2.48
C ALA A 30 4.03 -15.75 4.02
N ALA A 31 3.12 -15.10 4.73
CA ALA A 31 2.93 -15.26 6.17
C ALA A 31 2.22 -16.59 6.55
N GLY A 32 1.81 -17.40 5.57
CA GLY A 32 1.12 -18.68 5.80
C GLY A 32 -0.31 -18.53 6.33
N LEU A 33 -0.92 -17.36 6.16
CA LEU A 33 -2.24 -17.05 6.71
C LEU A 33 -3.35 -17.30 5.67
N THR A 34 -4.48 -17.85 6.10
CA THR A 34 -5.74 -17.74 5.37
C THR A 34 -6.36 -16.35 5.54
N GLN A 35 -7.27 -15.92 4.65
CA GLN A 35 -8.00 -14.65 4.80
C GLN A 35 -8.73 -14.57 6.16
N ARG A 36 -9.28 -15.70 6.64
CA ARG A 36 -9.96 -15.78 7.94
C ARG A 36 -9.00 -15.59 9.11
N GLN A 37 -7.79 -16.16 9.03
CA GLN A 37 -6.77 -15.97 10.06
C GLN A 37 -6.28 -14.53 10.10
N LEU A 38 -6.01 -13.93 8.94
CA LEU A 38 -5.63 -12.52 8.86
C LEU A 38 -6.73 -11.62 9.47
N ALA A 39 -7.99 -11.84 9.10
CA ALA A 39 -9.12 -11.10 9.65
C ALA A 39 -9.21 -11.17 11.19
N ALA A 40 -8.95 -12.35 11.76
CA ALA A 40 -8.93 -12.54 13.20
C ALA A 40 -7.78 -11.75 13.87
N LEU A 41 -6.58 -11.73 13.26
CA LEU A 41 -5.43 -10.98 13.77
C LEU A 41 -5.67 -9.47 13.74
N ILE A 42 -6.27 -8.96 12.66
CA ILE A 42 -6.56 -7.53 12.53
C ILE A 42 -7.86 -7.09 13.22
N LYS A 43 -8.48 -7.99 14.01
CA LYS A 43 -9.67 -7.71 14.86
C LYS A 43 -10.82 -7.02 14.10
N VAL A 44 -11.00 -7.33 12.82
CA VAL A 44 -12.14 -6.82 12.05
C VAL A 44 -13.33 -7.76 12.21
N GLU A 45 -14.53 -7.20 12.40
CA GLU A 45 -15.74 -7.99 12.66
C GLU A 45 -16.11 -8.96 11.51
N PHE A 46 -15.65 -8.71 10.28
CA PHE A 46 -15.99 -9.53 9.12
C PHE A 46 -14.78 -9.86 8.22
N TYR A 47 -14.53 -11.15 7.96
CA TYR A 47 -13.45 -11.63 7.08
C TYR A 47 -13.60 -11.20 5.62
N THR A 48 -14.83 -10.85 5.20
CA THR A 48 -15.14 -10.32 3.86
C THR A 48 -14.35 -9.03 3.58
N PHE A 49 -13.93 -8.33 4.64
CA PHE A 49 -13.07 -7.18 4.54
C PHE A 49 -11.71 -7.50 3.90
N VAL A 50 -11.06 -8.59 4.32
CA VAL A 50 -9.77 -9.02 3.74
C VAL A 50 -9.92 -9.31 2.24
N SER A 51 -10.98 -10.03 1.86
CA SER A 51 -11.26 -10.31 0.44
C SER A 51 -11.54 -9.03 -0.37
N GLN A 52 -12.24 -8.05 0.20
CA GLN A 52 -12.46 -6.76 -0.46
C GLN A 52 -11.15 -6.00 -0.70
N ILE A 53 -10.21 -6.04 0.25
CA ILE A 53 -8.87 -5.47 0.07
C ILE A 53 -8.12 -6.21 -1.03
N GLU A 54 -8.02 -7.54 -0.94
CA GLU A 54 -7.24 -8.36 -1.87
C GLU A 54 -7.77 -8.32 -3.32
N THR A 55 -9.04 -7.96 -3.50
CA THR A 55 -9.68 -7.81 -4.83
C THR A 55 -9.76 -6.35 -5.31
N GLY A 56 -9.16 -5.40 -4.58
CA GLY A 56 -9.12 -3.98 -4.95
C GLY A 56 -10.46 -3.22 -4.79
N ARG A 57 -11.46 -3.85 -4.18
CA ARG A 57 -12.79 -3.25 -3.91
C ARG A 57 -12.79 -2.34 -2.69
N GLY A 58 -11.81 -2.51 -1.81
CA GLY A 58 -11.59 -1.67 -0.63
C GLY A 58 -10.17 -1.15 -0.54
N ARG A 59 -9.92 -0.35 0.50
CA ARG A 59 -8.58 0.10 0.90
C ARG A 59 -8.40 -0.19 2.37
N ILE A 60 -7.17 -0.52 2.77
CA ILE A 60 -6.82 -0.61 4.18
C ILE A 60 -6.97 0.79 4.79
N PRO A 61 -7.71 0.95 5.90
CA PRO A 61 -7.86 2.24 6.58
C PRO A 61 -6.51 2.67 7.16
N PRO A 62 -6.12 3.95 7.05
CA PRO A 62 -4.81 4.40 7.53
C PRO A 62 -4.54 4.14 9.01
N HIS A 63 -5.57 4.23 9.86
CA HIS A 63 -5.45 3.94 11.30
C HIS A 63 -5.15 2.46 11.60
N SER A 64 -5.32 1.56 10.62
CA SER A 64 -5.10 0.12 10.77
C SER A 64 -3.80 -0.35 10.14
N TYR A 65 -2.99 0.51 9.51
CA TYR A 65 -1.77 0.07 8.84
C TYR A 65 -0.81 -0.68 9.76
N GLN A 66 -0.62 -0.19 10.98
CA GLN A 66 0.22 -0.89 11.97
C GLN A 66 -0.27 -2.31 12.23
N LEU A 67 -1.58 -2.47 12.44
CA LEU A 67 -2.17 -3.76 12.74
C LEU A 67 -2.05 -4.76 11.58
N TRP A 68 -2.15 -4.26 10.33
CA TRP A 68 -1.94 -5.08 9.15
C TRP A 68 -0.47 -5.48 8.99
N ALA A 69 0.46 -4.55 9.17
CA ALA A 69 1.90 -4.82 9.10
C ALA A 69 2.31 -5.86 10.15
N ASP A 70 1.85 -5.70 11.40
CA ASP A 70 2.11 -6.64 12.49
C ASP A 70 1.58 -8.05 12.17
N ALA A 71 0.34 -8.13 11.65
CA ALA A 71 -0.27 -9.41 11.30
C ALA A 71 0.42 -10.10 10.10
N LEU A 72 0.94 -9.31 9.16
CA LEU A 72 1.66 -9.79 7.97
C LEU A 72 3.15 -10.04 8.25
N GLY A 73 3.68 -9.61 9.40
CA GLY A 73 5.08 -9.79 9.77
C GLY A 73 6.06 -8.93 8.98
N VAL A 74 5.63 -7.73 8.57
CA VAL A 74 6.44 -6.77 7.78
C VAL A 74 6.65 -5.47 8.54
N ASP A 75 7.69 -4.71 8.20
CA ASP A 75 7.86 -3.36 8.75
C ASP A 75 6.74 -2.44 8.27
N VAL A 76 6.16 -1.67 9.18
CA VAL A 76 5.02 -0.80 8.89
C VAL A 76 5.35 0.31 7.90
N LYS A 77 6.57 0.85 7.92
CA LYS A 77 6.96 1.95 7.03
C LYS A 77 7.13 1.42 5.62
N ASP A 78 7.82 0.30 5.46
CA ASP A 78 8.02 -0.35 4.17
C ASP A 78 6.67 -0.78 3.59
N PHE A 79 5.82 -1.40 4.41
CA PHE A 79 4.46 -1.79 4.02
C PHE A 79 3.62 -0.62 3.53
N VAL A 80 3.59 0.49 4.27
CA VAL A 80 2.81 1.68 3.87
C VAL A 80 3.41 2.32 2.63
N LEU A 81 4.73 2.40 2.52
CA LEU A 81 5.41 2.96 1.36
C LEU A 81 5.07 2.18 0.09
N ASP A 82 5.14 0.85 0.13
CA ASP A 82 4.74 -0.03 -0.95
C ASP A 82 3.25 0.10 -1.29
N LEU A 83 2.39 0.17 -0.28
CA LEU A 83 0.94 0.33 -0.48
C LEU A 83 0.59 1.67 -1.17
N MET A 84 1.35 2.73 -0.90
CA MET A 84 1.12 4.05 -1.50
C MET A 84 1.40 4.07 -3.01
N GLN A 85 2.25 3.18 -3.53
CA GLN A 85 2.44 3.00 -4.98
C GLN A 85 1.11 2.73 -5.70
N PHE A 86 0.19 2.06 -5.01
CA PHE A 86 -1.11 1.65 -5.54
C PHE A 86 -2.26 2.56 -5.09
N TYR A 87 -2.22 3.06 -3.86
CA TYR A 87 -3.33 3.82 -3.27
C TYR A 87 -3.27 5.31 -3.60
N ASP A 88 -2.07 5.87 -3.71
CA ASP A 88 -1.83 7.26 -4.03
C ASP A 88 -0.46 7.42 -4.72
N PRO A 89 -0.36 6.98 -6.00
CA PRO A 89 0.90 7.03 -6.74
C PRO A 89 1.46 8.45 -6.86
N VAL A 90 0.60 9.48 -6.82
CA VAL A 90 1.03 10.88 -6.88
C VAL A 90 1.80 11.24 -5.61
N THR A 91 1.21 11.00 -4.43
CA THR A 91 1.89 11.23 -3.15
C THR A 91 3.13 10.36 -3.01
N TYR A 92 3.05 9.08 -3.41
CA TYR A 92 4.20 8.18 -3.42
C TYR A 92 5.38 8.75 -4.23
N ASN A 93 5.11 9.21 -5.46
CA ASN A 93 6.14 9.76 -6.33
C ASN A 93 6.78 11.03 -5.75
N ILE A 94 5.99 11.90 -5.11
CA ILE A 94 6.51 13.11 -4.44
C ILE A 94 7.46 12.71 -3.30
N LEU A 95 6.99 11.83 -2.40
CA LEU A 95 7.77 11.41 -1.23
C LEU A 95 9.03 10.64 -1.63
N ASN A 96 8.96 9.79 -2.65
CA ASN A 96 10.10 8.98 -3.09
C ASN A 96 11.10 9.79 -3.93
N THR A 97 10.64 10.80 -4.69
CA THR A 97 11.54 11.76 -5.37
C THR A 97 12.37 12.52 -4.34
N ASP A 98 11.75 12.95 -3.24
CA ASP A 98 12.46 13.61 -2.13
C ASP A 98 13.43 12.67 -1.39
N VAL A 99 13.09 11.39 -1.23
CA VAL A 99 13.97 10.40 -0.60
C VAL A 99 15.22 10.13 -1.44
N ILE A 100 15.05 9.97 -2.77
CA ILE A 100 16.19 9.82 -3.69
C ILE A 100 17.07 11.07 -3.67
N ALA A 101 16.46 12.26 -3.76
CA ALA A 101 17.20 13.52 -3.71
C ALA A 101 18.00 13.68 -2.41
N ARG A 102 17.41 13.35 -1.25
CA ARG A 102 18.08 13.41 0.06
C ARG A 102 19.20 12.37 0.20
N ARG A 103 19.03 11.18 -0.38
CA ARG A 103 20.06 10.14 -0.38
C ARG A 103 21.26 10.55 -1.25
N CYS A 104 21.02 11.10 -2.44
CA CYS A 104 22.07 11.63 -3.31
C CYS A 104 22.82 12.81 -2.65
N LEU A 105 22.12 13.72 -1.98
CA LEU A 105 22.74 14.81 -1.24
C LEU A 105 23.54 14.31 -0.02
N GLY A 106 23.02 13.32 0.71
CA GLY A 106 23.72 12.71 1.84
C GLY A 106 24.93 11.86 1.46
N GLU A 107 24.96 11.30 0.25
CA GLU A 107 26.12 10.60 -0.33
C GLU A 107 27.15 11.61 -0.85
N ALA A 108 26.72 12.71 -1.51
CA ALA A 108 27.60 13.80 -1.95
C ALA A 108 28.30 14.52 -0.78
N VAL A 109 27.59 14.79 0.32
CA VAL A 109 28.18 15.41 1.53
C VAL A 109 29.16 14.45 2.25
N ARG A 110 28.96 13.13 2.15
CA ARG A 110 29.86 12.13 2.73
C ARG A 110 31.10 11.84 1.89
N THR A 111 31.09 12.17 0.59
CA THR A 111 32.20 11.91 -0.33
C THR A 111 33.15 13.09 -0.53
N GLY A 112 32.92 14.23 0.13
CA GLY A 112 33.90 15.31 0.24
C GLY A 112 34.36 15.87 -1.11
N LEU A 113 33.51 16.71 -1.70
CA LEU A 113 33.94 17.77 -2.61
C LEU A 113 33.87 19.11 -1.87
#